data_AF-A0A3B9ANX5-F1
#
_entry.id   AF-A0A3B9ANX5-F1
#
_cell.length_a   1.000
_cell.length_b   1.000
_cell.length_c   1.000
_cell.angle_alpha   90.00
_cell.angle_beta   90.00
_cell.angle_gamma   90.00
#
_symmetry.space_group_name_H-M   'P 1'
#
loop_
_entity.id
_entity.type
_entity.pdbx_description
1 polymer ?
#
loop_
_entity_poly.entity_id
_entity_poly.type
_entity_poly.pdbx_seq_one_letter_code
_entity_poly.pdbx_strand_id
1 'polypeptide(L)'
;LSPAHPLRGGIAASSERLAQALQESGNQVVIYSFSLQYPAFLFPGKTQLTDDPAPENLVIKTRLNSINPFNWIKTGLEIAREKPDLIVVRFWLPFMGPSLGTVLRI
;
A
#
# COMPACT_ATOMS: atom_id res chain seq x y z
N LEU A 1 2.86 -0.65 -4.10
CA LEU A 1 3.00 -0.30 -2.67
C LEU A 1 2.44 1.10 -2.43
N SER A 2 1.27 1.20 -1.82
CA SER A 2 0.59 2.48 -1.62
C SER A 2 -0.55 2.34 -0.59
N PRO A 3 -0.92 3.39 0.16
CA PRO A 3 -2.22 3.43 0.82
C PRO A 3 -3.33 3.16 -0.19
N ALA A 4 -4.31 2.38 0.24
CA ALA A 4 -5.57 2.09 -0.45
C ALA A 4 -6.57 1.62 0.61
N HIS A 5 -7.83 1.46 0.19
CA HIS A 5 -8.93 0.98 1.02
C HIS A 5 -8.49 -0.14 1.99
N PRO A 6 -8.85 -0.06 3.28
CA PRO A 6 -9.80 0.90 3.89
C PRO A 6 -9.17 2.26 4.23
N LEU A 7 -7.88 2.50 3.94
CA LEU A 7 -7.27 3.80 4.16
C LEU A 7 -7.85 4.83 3.19
N ARG A 8 -8.19 6.02 3.71
CA ARG A 8 -8.74 7.11 2.90
C ARG A 8 -7.73 8.22 2.62
N GLY A 9 -8.06 9.07 1.66
CA GLY A 9 -7.30 10.28 1.31
C GLY A 9 -6.86 10.31 -0.15
N GLY A 10 -6.28 11.43 -0.58
CA GLY A 10 -5.94 11.64 -2.00
C GLY A 10 -4.95 10.62 -2.56
N ILE A 11 -4.00 10.12 -1.75
CA ILE A 11 -3.05 9.08 -2.18
C ILE A 11 -3.76 7.75 -2.39
N ALA A 12 -4.68 7.37 -1.48
CA ALA A 12 -5.47 6.14 -1.61
C ALA A 12 -6.35 6.18 -2.86
N ALA A 13 -7.17 7.23 -3.00
CA ALA A 13 -8.06 7.40 -4.14
C ALA A 13 -7.29 7.43 -5.49
N SER A 14 -6.16 8.13 -5.56
CA SER A 14 -5.35 8.16 -6.78
C SER A 14 -4.61 6.85 -7.06
N SER A 15 -4.34 6.02 -6.05
CA SER A 15 -3.71 4.71 -6.24
C SER A 15 -4.70 3.67 -6.73
N GLU A 16 -5.93 3.71 -6.21
CA GLU A 16 -7.03 2.87 -6.68
C GLU A 16 -7.38 3.18 -8.14
N ARG A 17 -7.51 4.47 -8.48
CA ARG A 17 -7.74 4.89 -9.88
C ARG A 17 -6.62 4.47 -10.82
N LEU A 18 -5.37 4.57 -10.37
CA LEU A 18 -4.22 4.10 -11.16
C LEU A 18 -4.29 2.58 -11.38
N ALA A 19 -4.62 1.81 -10.34
CA ALA A 19 -4.75 0.37 -10.46
C ALA A 19 -5.87 -0.03 -11.43
N GLN A 20 -7.02 0.65 -11.38
CA GLN A 20 -8.11 0.46 -12.34
C GLN A 20 -7.66 0.72 -13.78
N ALA A 21 -7.04 1.87 -14.03
CA ALA A 21 -6.55 2.22 -15.37
C ALA A 21 -5.52 1.21 -15.91
N LEU A 22 -4.65 0.68 -15.04
CA LEU A 22 -3.70 -0.37 -15.41
C LEU A 22 -4.38 -1.70 -15.71
N GLN A 23 -5.41 -2.08 -14.94
CA GLN A 23 -6.21 -3.27 -15.22
C GLN A 23 -7.00 -3.15 -16.53
N GLU A 24 -7.61 -1.99 -16.79
CA GLU A 24 -8.29 -1.68 -18.06
C GLU A 24 -7.34 -1.77 -19.26
N SER A 25 -6.05 -1.52 -19.03
CA SER A 25 -4.98 -1.69 -20.03
C SER A 25 -4.50 -3.16 -20.16
N GLY A 26 -5.16 -4.11 -19.51
CA GLY A 26 -4.87 -5.54 -19.59
C GLY A 26 -3.86 -6.08 -18.58
N ASN A 27 -3.46 -5.30 -17.57
CA ASN A 27 -2.47 -5.73 -16.58
C ASN A 27 -3.11 -6.39 -15.36
N GLN A 28 -2.43 -7.36 -14.78
CA GLN A 28 -2.77 -7.84 -13.44
C GLN A 28 -2.19 -6.88 -12.40
N VAL A 29 -3.04 -6.35 -11.52
CA VAL A 29 -2.64 -5.35 -10.53
C VAL A 29 -3.07 -5.79 -9.14
N VAL A 30 -2.11 -5.76 -8.22
CA VAL A 30 -2.33 -5.98 -6.78
C VAL A 30 -1.80 -4.77 -6.03
N ILE A 31 -2.64 -4.16 -5.20
CA ILE A 31 -2.22 -3.08 -4.32
C ILE A 31 -1.83 -3.66 -2.96
N TYR A 32 -0.54 -3.63 -2.65
CA TYR A 32 -0.07 -3.81 -1.28
C TYR A 32 -0.20 -2.50 -0.50
N SER A 33 -1.11 -2.52 0.49
CA SER A 33 -1.48 -1.39 1.36
C SER A 33 -0.98 -1.58 2.79
N PHE A 34 -1.12 -0.52 3.58
CA PHE A 34 -0.59 -0.44 4.93
C PHE A 34 -1.62 -0.89 5.97
N SER A 35 -1.25 -1.84 6.82
CA SER A 35 -1.98 -2.10 8.07
C SER A 35 -1.71 -1.00 9.11
N LEU A 36 -0.56 -0.32 9.01
CA LEU A 36 -0.20 0.83 9.83
C LEU A 36 0.73 1.77 9.06
N GLN A 37 0.24 2.97 8.72
CA GLN A 37 1.04 4.01 8.06
C GLN A 37 2.00 4.71 9.03
N TYR A 38 1.55 5.00 10.23
CA TYR A 38 2.34 5.58 11.32
C TYR A 38 1.53 5.49 12.61
N PRO A 39 2.17 5.57 13.79
CA PRO A 39 1.48 5.61 15.08
C PRO A 39 0.38 6.68 15.16
N ALA A 40 -0.72 6.38 15.84
CA ALA A 40 -1.89 7.26 15.90
C ALA A 40 -1.60 8.67 16.45
N PHE A 41 -0.62 8.84 17.33
CA PHE A 41 -0.23 10.15 17.87
C PHE A 41 0.41 11.09 16.81
N LEU A 42 0.90 10.55 15.70
CA LEU A 42 1.38 11.33 14.56
C LEU A 42 0.26 11.67 13.58
N PHE A 43 -0.96 11.14 13.77
CA PHE A 43 -2.09 11.43 12.91
C PHE A 43 -2.87 12.67 13.43
N PRO A 44 -2.96 13.75 12.65
CA PRO A 44 -3.65 14.97 13.08
C PRO A 44 -5.19 14.85 13.05
N GLY A 45 -5.75 13.75 12.54
CA GLY A 45 -7.19 13.56 12.33
C GLY A 45 -7.82 12.53 13.28
N LYS A 46 -9.16 12.38 13.18
CA LYS A 46 -9.92 11.43 14.00
C LYS A 46 -9.79 9.96 13.53
N THR A 47 -9.84 9.74 12.21
CA THR A 47 -9.69 8.41 11.60
C THR A 47 -9.05 8.48 10.21
N GLN A 48 -8.22 7.50 9.89
CA GLN A 48 -7.61 7.26 8.58
C GLN A 48 -8.39 6.27 7.73
N LEU A 49 -9.44 5.67 8.29
CA LEU A 49 -10.27 4.67 7.64
C LEU A 49 -11.51 5.31 7.02
N THR A 50 -12.04 4.69 5.98
CA THR A 50 -13.37 4.96 5.45
C THR A 50 -14.30 3.75 5.65
N ASP A 51 -15.59 4.04 5.79
CA ASP A 51 -16.67 3.05 5.78
C ASP A 51 -17.29 2.91 4.38
N ASP A 52 -16.76 3.65 3.40
CA ASP A 52 -17.15 3.49 1.99
C ASP A 52 -16.90 2.04 1.52
N PRO A 53 -17.72 1.55 0.58
CA PRO A 53 -17.52 0.23 0.03
C PRO A 53 -16.13 0.13 -0.61
N ALA A 54 -15.51 -1.05 -0.47
CA ALA A 54 -14.26 -1.33 -1.14
C ALA A 54 -14.45 -1.20 -2.66
N PRO A 55 -13.46 -0.66 -3.39
CA PRO A 55 -13.55 -0.55 -4.84
C PRO A 55 -13.74 -1.93 -5.47
N GLU A 56 -14.70 -2.03 -6.37
CA GLU A 56 -14.97 -3.26 -7.11
C GLU A 56 -13.77 -3.64 -7.98
N ASN A 57 -13.48 -4.94 -8.06
CA ASN A 57 -12.45 -5.52 -8.94
C ASN A 57 -10.98 -5.15 -8.65
N LEU A 58 -10.70 -4.43 -7.55
CA LEU A 58 -9.32 -4.22 -7.10
C LEU A 58 -8.90 -5.27 -6.06
N VAL A 59 -7.74 -5.88 -6.29
CA VAL A 59 -7.11 -6.76 -5.30
C VAL A 59 -6.24 -5.90 -4.38
N ILE A 60 -6.72 -5.66 -3.16
CA ILE A 60 -6.00 -4.88 -2.14
C ILE A 60 -5.57 -5.78 -0.99
N LYS A 61 -4.27 -5.79 -0.70
CA LYS A 61 -3.63 -6.56 0.38
C LYS A 61 -3.12 -5.61 1.46
N THR A 62 -3.86 -5.47 2.55
CA THR A 62 -3.44 -4.73 3.74
C THR A 62 -2.43 -5.56 4.53
N ARG A 63 -1.12 -5.24 4.38
CA ARG A 63 -0.02 -6.06 4.90
C ARG A 63 1.09 -5.26 5.59
N LEU A 64 1.42 -4.10 5.05
CA LEU A 64 2.64 -3.39 5.45
C LEU A 64 2.43 -2.57 6.73
N ASN A 65 3.25 -2.83 7.73
CA ASN A 65 3.36 -2.05 8.94
C ASN A 65 4.66 -1.24 8.88
N SER A 66 4.54 0.07 8.69
CA SER A 66 5.65 1.02 8.51
C SER A 66 6.70 1.05 9.62
N ILE A 67 6.40 0.52 10.82
CA ILE A 67 7.31 0.58 11.98
C ILE A 67 7.85 -0.78 12.43
N ASN A 68 7.36 -1.89 11.85
CA ASN A 68 7.77 -3.23 12.27
C ASN A 68 8.75 -3.87 11.26
N PRO A 69 10.07 -3.93 11.55
CA PRO A 69 11.07 -4.45 10.61
C PRO A 69 10.87 -5.93 10.24
N PHE A 70 10.34 -6.76 11.14
CA PHE A 70 10.03 -8.16 10.83
C PHE A 70 8.87 -8.26 9.82
N ASN A 71 7.89 -7.36 9.92
CA ASN A 71 6.82 -7.27 8.94
C ASN A 71 7.36 -6.84 7.57
N TRP A 72 8.32 -5.91 7.50
CA TRP A 72 8.90 -5.49 6.22
C TRP A 72 9.51 -6.67 5.47
N ILE A 73 10.31 -7.49 6.17
CA ILE A 73 10.93 -8.68 5.57
C ILE A 73 9.86 -9.67 5.12
N LYS A 74 8.86 -9.95 5.97
CA LYS A 74 7.75 -10.85 5.64
C LYS A 74 6.99 -10.37 4.40
N THR A 75 6.66 -9.08 4.34
CA THR A 75 5.92 -8.48 3.22
C THR A 75 6.76 -8.42 1.95
N GLY A 76 8.05 -8.11 2.04
CA GLY A 76 8.97 -8.19 0.89
C GLY A 76 9.02 -9.60 0.31
N LEU A 77 9.19 -10.62 1.16
CA LEU A 77 9.16 -12.03 0.73
C LEU A 77 7.79 -12.46 0.19
N GLU A 78 6.69 -11.90 0.68
CA GLU A 78 5.34 -12.14 0.13
C GLU A 78 5.24 -11.59 -1.30
N ILE A 79 5.66 -10.34 -1.51
CA ILE A 79 5.66 -9.67 -2.82
C ILE A 79 6.59 -10.37 -3.79
N ALA A 80 7.81 -10.73 -3.39
CA ALA A 80 8.77 -11.42 -4.24
C ALA A 80 8.23 -12.77 -4.76
N ARG A 81 7.43 -13.48 -3.95
CA ARG A 81 6.78 -14.74 -4.36
C ARG A 81 5.69 -14.54 -5.41
N GLU A 82 5.09 -13.36 -5.51
CA GLU A 82 4.16 -13.03 -6.60
C GLU A 82 4.86 -12.86 -7.94
N LYS A 83 6.20 -12.70 -7.95
CA LYS A 83 7.01 -12.47 -9.15
C LYS A 83 6.49 -11.32 -10.01
N PRO A 84 6.30 -10.11 -9.45
CA PRO A 84 5.81 -8.98 -10.22
C PRO A 84 6.85 -8.52 -11.25
N ASP A 85 6.41 -8.19 -12.46
CA ASP A 85 7.27 -7.59 -13.48
C ASP A 85 7.66 -6.14 -13.13
N LEU A 86 6.79 -5.42 -12.42
CA LEU A 86 6.98 -4.03 -12.01
C LEU A 86 6.37 -3.76 -10.64
N ILE A 87 7.11 -3.04 -9.79
CA ILE A 87 6.61 -2.54 -8.52
C ILE A 87 6.56 -1.01 -8.57
N VAL A 88 5.34 -0.45 -8.50
CA VAL A 88 5.12 0.99 -8.36
C VAL A 88 4.94 1.35 -6.89
N VAL A 89 5.70 2.34 -6.41
CA VAL A 89 5.71 2.76 -5.00
C VAL A 89 5.30 4.21 -4.86
N ARG A 90 4.33 4.46 -3.97
CA ARG A 90 4.05 5.82 -3.51
C ARG A 90 4.95 6.17 -2.34
N PHE A 91 5.66 7.27 -2.46
CA PHE A 91 6.54 7.79 -1.41
C PHE A 91 6.22 9.26 -1.19
N TRP A 92 5.71 9.59 0.00
CA TRP A 92 5.26 10.94 0.35
C TRP A 92 5.84 11.44 1.68
N LEU A 93 6.47 10.57 2.46
CA LEU A 93 7.10 10.90 3.74
C LEU A 93 8.44 10.16 3.88
N PRO A 94 9.54 10.87 4.21
CA PRO A 94 10.83 10.23 4.51
C PRO A 94 10.75 9.14 5.57
N PHE A 95 9.83 9.28 6.53
CA PHE A 95 9.53 8.27 7.56
C PHE A 95 9.28 6.86 6.99
N MET A 96 8.68 6.76 5.80
CA MET A 96 8.39 5.47 5.17
C MET A 96 9.62 4.80 4.55
N GLY A 97 10.71 5.55 4.38
CA GLY A 97 11.90 5.14 3.63
C GLY A 97 12.49 3.80 4.08
N PRO A 98 12.75 3.56 5.38
CA PRO A 98 13.26 2.28 5.86
C PRO A 98 12.34 1.10 5.51
N SER A 99 11.03 1.26 5.70
CA SER A 99 10.06 0.19 5.43
C SER A 99 9.96 -0.14 3.94
N LEU A 100 9.77 0.88 3.10
CA LEU A 100 9.63 0.70 1.65
C LEU A 100 10.94 0.24 1.02
N GLY A 101 12.08 0.82 1.43
CA GLY A 101 13.39 0.44 0.93
C GLY A 101 13.75 -1.01 1.30
N THR A 102 13.41 -1.46 2.51
CA THR A 102 13.64 -2.85 2.92
C THR A 102 12.76 -3.81 2.11
N VAL A 103 11.47 -3.49 1.96
CA VAL A 103 10.52 -4.32 1.17
C VAL A 103 10.98 -4.45 -0.28
N LEU A 104 11.43 -3.35 -0.90
CA LEU A 104 11.84 -3.31 -2.31
C LEU A 104 13.20 -3.96 -2.59
N ARG A 105 14.03 -4.16 -1.57
CA ARG A 105 15.36 -4.77 -1.73
C ARG A 105 15.33 -6.30 -1.69
N ILE A 106 14.23 -6.87 -1.26
CA ILE A 106 13.97 -8.32 -1.21
C ILE A 106 13.40 -8.76 -2.55
#